data_AF-A0A4U6S0C2-F1
#
_entry.id   AF-A0A4U6S0C2-F1
#
_cell.length_a   1.000
_cell.length_b   1.000
_cell.length_c   1.000
_cell.angle_alpha   90.00
_cell.angle_beta   90.00
_cell.angle_gamma   90.00
#
_symmetry.space_group_name_H-M   'P 1'
#
loop_
_entity.id
_entity.type
_entity.pdbx_description
1 polymer ?
#
loop_
_entity_poly.entity_id
_entity_poly.type
_entity_poly.pdbx_seq_one_letter_code
_entity_poly.pdbx_strand_id
1 'polypeptide(L)'
;MPHLLDGYHALITREELDPAHVGAMLRLRKRLFVDHCGWLLTTVGDAERDQFDCWYTEHCLLFSGVELVGGFRAIRTDYPYLTASVFPQLAVRRFPSRRDAWEISRFGVLPDVARSQTARVNYALMFRFAELRGATALVALADLSYERFLTRMDIRTRRYGPPQVIGNDRMGRPLTALAGEIPLGPAANPGLTKFLDLGRQLEIHDASHVLGRSSIPA
;
A
#
# COMPACT_ATOMS: atom_id res chain seq x y z
N MET A 1 -2.92 7.24 29.27
CA MET A 1 -2.02 6.81 28.18
C MET A 1 -2.65 7.33 26.91
N PRO A 2 -2.03 8.25 26.14
CA PRO A 2 -2.60 8.64 24.86
C PRO A 2 -2.78 7.37 24.01
N HIS A 3 -3.93 7.21 23.39
CA HIS A 3 -4.19 6.03 22.56
C HIS A 3 -3.20 6.06 21.39
N LEU A 4 -2.67 4.90 21.00
CA LEU A 4 -1.67 4.76 19.92
C LEU A 4 -2.13 5.37 18.58
N LEU A 5 -3.43 5.61 18.44
CA LEU A 5 -4.11 6.13 17.26
C LEU A 5 -4.62 7.56 17.43
N ASP A 6 -4.37 8.25 18.55
CA ASP A 6 -4.84 9.62 18.75
C ASP A 6 -4.41 10.51 17.58
N GLY A 7 -5.40 11.04 16.86
CA GLY A 7 -5.22 11.88 15.68
C GLY A 7 -5.06 11.14 14.35
N TYR A 8 -4.93 9.81 14.32
CA TYR A 8 -4.88 9.06 13.06
C TYR A 8 -6.26 8.69 12.55
N HIS A 9 -6.51 8.96 11.27
CA HIS A 9 -7.68 8.45 10.53
C HIS A 9 -7.30 8.18 9.08
N ALA A 10 -8.15 7.47 8.34
CA ALA A 10 -7.89 7.11 6.96
C ALA A 10 -9.09 7.35 6.05
N LEU A 11 -8.79 7.59 4.77
CA LEU A 11 -9.74 7.68 3.69
C LEU A 11 -9.41 6.64 2.63
N ILE A 12 -10.38 5.79 2.28
CA ILE A 12 -10.32 4.92 1.11
C ILE A 12 -11.21 5.53 0.04
N THR A 13 -10.65 5.84 -1.12
CA THR A 13 -11.39 6.52 -2.19
C THR A 13 -10.87 6.18 -3.58
N ARG A 14 -11.59 6.64 -4.61
CA ARG A 14 -11.18 6.63 -6.02
C ARG A 14 -11.21 8.05 -6.55
N GLU A 15 -10.48 8.30 -7.63
CA GLU A 15 -10.36 9.66 -8.19
C GLU A 15 -11.70 10.24 -8.64
N GLU A 16 -12.61 9.42 -9.17
CA GLU A 16 -13.95 9.88 -9.59
C GLU A 16 -14.81 10.39 -8.41
N LEU A 17 -14.55 9.87 -7.20
CA LEU A 17 -15.34 10.13 -6.01
C LEU A 17 -14.76 11.28 -5.19
N ASP A 18 -13.43 11.37 -5.15
CA ASP A 18 -12.72 12.38 -4.37
C ASP A 18 -11.43 12.83 -5.08
N PRO A 19 -11.56 13.63 -6.16
CA PRO A 19 -10.41 14.05 -6.96
C PRO A 19 -9.45 14.94 -6.17
N ALA A 20 -9.94 15.68 -5.17
CA ALA A 20 -9.11 16.56 -4.35
C ALA A 20 -8.16 15.77 -3.47
N HIS A 21 -8.66 14.76 -2.75
CA HIS A 21 -7.82 13.90 -1.90
C HIS A 21 -6.90 13.02 -2.75
N VAL A 22 -7.37 12.46 -3.86
CA VAL A 22 -6.48 11.71 -4.76
C VAL A 22 -5.37 12.60 -5.31
N GLY A 23 -5.68 13.84 -5.73
CA GLY A 23 -4.66 14.81 -6.12
C GLY A 23 -3.62 15.08 -5.02
N ALA A 24 -4.06 15.19 -3.75
CA ALA A 24 -3.14 15.31 -2.62
C ALA A 24 -2.24 14.07 -2.44
N MET A 25 -2.80 12.86 -2.63
CA MET A 25 -2.04 11.61 -2.60
C MET A 25 -1.00 11.52 -3.72
N LEU A 26 -1.32 11.98 -4.94
CA LEU A 26 -0.36 12.01 -6.06
C LEU A 26 0.80 12.99 -5.81
N ARG A 27 0.54 14.13 -5.17
CA ARG A 27 1.59 15.07 -4.71
C ARG A 27 2.42 14.46 -3.57
N LEU A 28 1.79 13.77 -2.62
CA LEU A 28 2.52 13.04 -1.57
C LEU A 28 3.47 12.00 -2.17
N ARG A 29 3.00 11.24 -3.15
CA ARG A 29 3.82 10.25 -3.88
C ARG A 29 5.03 10.89 -4.53
N LYS A 30 4.89 12.05 -5.19
CA LYS A 30 6.01 12.80 -5.76
C LYS A 30 7.04 13.17 -4.68
N ARG A 31 6.59 13.77 -3.57
CA ARG A 31 7.48 14.13 -2.45
C ARG A 31 8.22 12.93 -1.88
N LEU A 32 7.53 11.79 -1.72
CA LEU A 32 8.10 10.61 -1.10
C LEU A 32 9.01 9.83 -2.06
N PHE A 33 8.47 9.40 -3.20
CA PHE A 33 9.17 8.47 -4.09
C PHE A 33 10.18 9.17 -5.00
N VAL A 34 9.87 10.37 -5.47
CA VAL A 34 10.76 11.12 -6.38
C VAL A 34 11.75 11.97 -5.59
N ASP A 35 11.26 12.88 -4.74
CA ASP A 35 12.15 13.85 -4.08
C ASP A 35 13.00 13.21 -2.98
N HIS A 36 12.37 12.43 -2.10
CA HIS A 36 13.05 11.80 -0.97
C HIS A 36 13.78 10.51 -1.35
N CYS A 37 13.10 9.55 -1.98
CA CYS A 37 13.71 8.27 -2.36
C CYS A 37 14.60 8.36 -3.61
N GLY A 38 14.44 9.40 -4.44
CA GLY A 38 15.26 9.57 -5.65
C GLY A 38 14.95 8.58 -6.77
N TRP A 39 13.72 8.04 -6.80
CA TRP A 39 13.30 7.13 -7.88
C TRP A 39 13.00 7.91 -9.16
N LEU A 40 13.39 7.34 -10.29
CA LEU A 40 13.13 7.91 -11.62
C LEU A 40 11.74 7.49 -12.09
N LEU A 41 10.70 8.19 -11.61
CA LEU A 41 9.30 7.94 -11.95
C LEU A 41 8.72 9.05 -12.84
N THR A 42 7.66 8.72 -13.56
CA THR A 42 6.89 9.68 -14.36
C THR A 42 6.16 10.69 -13.47
N THR A 43 6.31 11.97 -13.78
CA THR A 43 5.59 13.06 -13.10
C THR A 43 4.81 13.90 -14.10
N VAL A 44 3.67 14.44 -13.65
CA VAL A 44 2.85 15.40 -14.39
C VAL A 44 2.67 16.62 -13.50
N GLY A 45 3.39 17.70 -13.82
CA GLY A 45 3.45 18.88 -12.95
C GLY A 45 4.08 18.54 -11.59
N ASP A 46 3.33 18.75 -10.51
CA ASP A 46 3.75 18.49 -9.13
C ASP A 46 3.33 17.11 -8.59
N ALA A 47 2.72 16.27 -9.43
CA ALA A 47 2.18 14.97 -9.08
C ALA A 47 2.99 13.81 -9.70
N GLU A 48 3.12 12.71 -8.96
CA GLU A 48 3.61 11.43 -9.52
C GLU A 48 2.40 10.59 -9.91
N ARG A 49 2.30 10.28 -11.20
CA ARG A 49 1.16 9.57 -11.80
C ARG A 49 1.67 8.60 -12.87
N ASP A 50 1.16 7.37 -12.85
CA ASP A 50 1.48 6.34 -13.83
C ASP A 50 0.20 5.75 -14.47
N GLN A 51 0.37 4.79 -15.38
CA GLN A 51 -0.72 4.16 -16.12
C GLN A 51 -1.66 3.29 -15.28
N PHE A 52 -1.39 3.11 -13.98
CA PHE A 52 -2.22 2.35 -13.05
C PHE A 52 -3.03 3.27 -12.12
N ASP A 53 -3.01 4.59 -12.35
CA ASP A 53 -3.89 5.56 -11.69
C ASP A 53 -5.16 5.76 -12.54
N CYS A 54 -6.04 4.76 -12.46
CA CYS A 54 -7.22 4.52 -13.31
C CYS A 54 -8.53 4.57 -12.51
N TRP A 55 -9.67 4.42 -13.20
CA TRP A 55 -11.00 4.37 -12.60
C TRP A 55 -11.20 3.23 -11.59
N TYR A 56 -10.46 2.12 -11.69
CA TYR A 56 -10.53 0.98 -10.76
C TYR A 56 -9.52 1.07 -9.61
N THR A 57 -8.74 2.15 -9.54
CA THR A 57 -7.65 2.30 -8.57
C THR A 57 -8.19 2.82 -7.24
N GLU A 58 -7.95 2.06 -6.17
CA GLU A 58 -8.27 2.49 -4.82
C GLU A 58 -7.05 3.16 -4.18
N HIS A 59 -7.25 4.37 -3.67
CA HIS A 59 -6.25 5.11 -2.92
C HIS A 59 -6.62 5.06 -1.44
N CYS A 60 -5.68 4.58 -0.63
CA CYS A 60 -5.80 4.55 0.82
C CYS A 60 -4.88 5.63 1.39
N LEU A 61 -5.48 6.68 1.95
CA LEU A 61 -4.81 7.84 2.50
C LEU A 61 -4.80 7.74 4.02
N LEU A 62 -3.64 7.99 4.63
CA LEU A 62 -3.48 8.02 6.08
C LEU A 62 -3.18 9.45 6.54
N PHE A 63 -4.00 9.94 7.46
CA PHE A 63 -3.90 11.27 8.04
C PHE A 63 -3.44 11.23 9.50
N SER A 64 -2.77 12.30 9.93
CA SER A 64 -2.54 12.63 11.34
C SER A 64 -3.03 14.05 11.58
N GLY A 65 -4.11 14.21 12.36
CA GLY A 65 -4.88 15.45 12.38
C GLY A 65 -5.37 15.76 10.97
N VAL A 66 -5.06 16.95 10.45
CA VAL A 66 -5.42 17.37 9.10
C VAL A 66 -4.35 17.02 8.04
N GLU A 67 -3.20 16.49 8.47
CA GLU A 67 -2.06 16.29 7.58
C GLU A 67 -2.08 14.91 6.94
N LEU A 68 -1.94 14.86 5.62
CA LEU A 68 -1.74 13.62 4.88
C LEU A 68 -0.28 13.14 5.08
N VAL A 69 -0.10 12.08 5.86
CA VAL A 69 1.21 11.59 6.31
C VAL A 69 1.67 10.33 5.58
N GLY A 70 0.78 9.64 4.89
CA GLY A 70 1.13 8.45 4.11
C GLY A 70 -0.04 7.82 3.41
N GLY A 71 0.18 6.61 2.91
CA GLY A 71 -0.85 5.82 2.27
C GLY A 71 -0.28 4.75 1.36
N PHE A 72 -1.15 4.23 0.50
CA PHE A 72 -0.81 3.28 -0.56
C PHE A 72 -1.89 3.28 -1.65
N ARG A 73 -1.53 2.67 -2.77
CA ARG A 73 -2.44 2.33 -3.87
C ARG A 73 -2.78 0.85 -3.79
N ALA A 74 -4.05 0.52 -4.03
CA ALA A 74 -4.55 -0.84 -4.10
C ALA A 74 -5.29 -1.09 -5.43
N ILE A 75 -4.97 -2.19 -6.11
CA ILE A 75 -5.58 -2.59 -7.38
C ILE A 75 -5.93 -4.07 -7.33
N ARG A 76 -7.15 -4.46 -7.71
CA ARG A 76 -7.49 -5.88 -7.83
C ARG A 76 -6.69 -6.56 -8.93
N THR A 77 -6.25 -7.78 -8.66
CA THR A 77 -5.37 -8.51 -9.58
C THR A 77 -6.08 -9.00 -10.85
N ASP A 78 -7.42 -8.96 -10.92
CA ASP A 78 -8.16 -9.19 -12.16
C ASP A 78 -8.17 -7.97 -13.12
N TYR A 79 -7.62 -6.83 -12.70
CA TYR A 79 -7.26 -5.70 -13.56
C TYR A 79 -5.76 -5.68 -13.86
N PRO A 80 -5.29 -4.91 -14.87
CA PRO A 80 -3.87 -4.65 -15.04
C PRO A 80 -3.26 -3.92 -13.82
N TYR A 81 -2.16 -4.45 -13.29
CA TYR A 81 -1.43 -3.91 -12.13
C TYR A 81 0.08 -3.88 -12.37
N LEU A 82 0.81 -3.09 -11.58
CA LEU A 82 2.22 -2.74 -11.81
C LEU A 82 3.12 -3.97 -11.93
N THR A 83 3.06 -4.86 -10.94
CA THR A 83 3.99 -5.98 -10.82
C THR A 83 3.86 -6.94 -12.00
N ALA A 84 2.64 -7.30 -12.40
CA ALA A 84 2.41 -8.20 -13.53
C ALA A 84 2.65 -7.55 -14.90
N SER A 85 2.38 -6.25 -15.03
CA SER A 85 2.45 -5.56 -16.32
C SER A 85 3.85 -5.03 -16.65
N VAL A 86 4.61 -4.58 -15.65
CA VAL A 86 5.93 -3.95 -15.84
C VAL A 86 7.08 -4.88 -15.47
N PHE A 87 6.87 -5.79 -14.51
CA PHE A 87 7.90 -6.69 -14.02
C PHE A 87 7.54 -8.18 -14.12
N PRO A 88 7.01 -8.66 -15.27
CA PRO A 88 6.64 -10.07 -15.44
C PRO A 88 7.82 -11.03 -15.20
N GLN A 89 9.04 -10.60 -15.47
CA GLN A 89 10.28 -11.37 -15.29
C GLN A 89 10.57 -11.75 -13.83
N LEU A 90 9.96 -11.08 -12.84
CA LEU A 90 10.15 -11.39 -11.42
C LEU A 90 9.44 -12.66 -10.96
N ALA A 91 8.67 -13.29 -11.84
CA ALA A 91 7.84 -14.44 -11.54
C ALA A 91 8.32 -15.70 -12.26
N VAL A 92 8.59 -16.76 -11.50
CA VAL A 92 8.73 -18.13 -12.00
C VAL A 92 7.39 -18.89 -12.00
N ARG A 93 6.37 -18.36 -11.31
CA ARG A 93 5.00 -18.87 -11.27
C ARG A 93 4.01 -17.77 -11.63
N ARG A 94 2.87 -18.14 -12.20
CA ARG A 94 1.87 -17.17 -12.67
C ARG A 94 1.42 -16.21 -11.54
N PHE A 95 1.43 -14.93 -11.87
CA PHE A 95 0.80 -13.87 -11.09
C PHE A 95 -0.72 -14.04 -11.01
N PRO A 96 -1.37 -13.71 -9.88
CA PRO A 96 -2.79 -13.90 -9.70
C PRO A 96 -3.58 -13.00 -10.65
N SER A 97 -4.75 -13.48 -11.04
CA SER A 97 -5.71 -12.76 -11.88
C SER A 97 -7.11 -13.06 -11.35
N ARG A 98 -7.39 -12.63 -10.11
CA ARG A 98 -8.58 -13.00 -9.35
C ARG A 98 -9.11 -11.85 -8.50
N ARG A 99 -10.42 -11.84 -8.25
CA ARG A 99 -11.14 -10.74 -7.59
C ARG A 99 -10.84 -10.60 -6.10
N ASP A 100 -10.38 -11.68 -5.48
CA ASP A 100 -10.06 -11.80 -4.06
C ASP A 100 -8.56 -11.57 -3.78
N ALA A 101 -7.77 -11.13 -4.76
CA ALA A 101 -6.37 -10.74 -4.53
C ALA A 101 -6.12 -9.32 -5.05
N TRP A 102 -5.28 -8.59 -4.31
CA TRP A 102 -5.01 -7.17 -4.56
C TRP A 102 -3.51 -6.92 -4.63
N GLU A 103 -3.06 -6.13 -5.59
CA GLU A 103 -1.74 -5.51 -5.54
C GLU A 103 -1.78 -4.31 -4.59
N ILE A 104 -0.79 -4.22 -3.69
CA ILE A 104 -0.45 -2.99 -2.98
C ILE A 104 0.82 -2.39 -3.59
N SER A 105 0.72 -1.16 -4.08
CA SER A 105 1.85 -0.39 -4.63
C SER A 105 1.89 1.03 -4.06
N ARG A 106 3.01 1.74 -4.25
CA ARG A 106 3.22 3.10 -3.71
C ARG A 106 2.96 3.18 -2.19
N PHE A 107 3.31 2.12 -1.46
CA PHE A 107 3.18 2.08 -0.01
C PHE A 107 4.28 2.91 0.64
N GLY A 108 3.90 3.87 1.48
CA GLY A 108 4.86 4.63 2.25
C GLY A 108 4.27 5.73 3.12
N VAL A 109 5.12 6.28 3.97
CA VAL A 109 4.82 7.39 4.86
C VAL A 109 5.92 8.43 4.69
N LEU A 110 5.59 9.71 4.88
CA LEU A 110 6.58 10.78 4.84
C LEU A 110 7.63 10.58 5.93
N PRO A 111 8.88 10.96 5.66
CA PRO A 111 9.93 10.95 6.68
C PRO A 111 9.63 12.05 7.70
N ASP A 112 9.37 11.67 8.94
CA ASP A 112 9.22 12.58 10.07
C ASP A 112 9.60 11.88 11.40
N VAL A 113 9.62 12.60 12.52
CA VAL A 113 9.97 12.09 13.86
C VAL A 113 9.11 10.90 14.29
N ALA A 114 7.82 10.91 13.94
CA ALA A 114 6.89 9.83 14.26
C ALA A 114 6.88 8.67 13.26
N ARG A 115 7.81 8.64 12.28
CA ARG A 115 7.79 7.71 11.13
C ARG A 115 7.54 6.25 11.49
N SER A 116 8.14 5.74 12.55
CA SER A 116 7.97 4.33 12.97
C SER A 116 6.54 4.02 13.40
N GLN A 117 5.89 4.94 14.11
CA GLN A 117 4.48 4.81 14.51
C GLN A 117 3.57 4.97 13.30
N THR A 118 3.77 6.00 12.48
CA THR A 118 3.00 6.22 11.26
C THR A 118 3.08 5.02 10.32
N ALA A 119 4.27 4.44 10.13
CA ALA A 119 4.45 3.23 9.33
C ALA A 119 3.66 2.04 9.89
N ARG A 120 3.66 1.86 11.22
CA ARG A 120 2.87 0.81 11.88
C ARG A 120 1.37 1.01 11.65
N VAL A 121 0.87 2.24 11.73
CA VAL A 121 -0.54 2.56 11.44
C VAL A 121 -0.85 2.35 9.95
N ASN A 122 0.06 2.71 9.03
CA ASN A 122 -0.14 2.49 7.60
C ASN A 122 -0.19 0.98 7.24
N TYR A 123 0.60 0.14 7.92
CA TYR A 123 0.47 -1.31 7.80
C TYR A 123 -0.87 -1.83 8.36
N ALA A 124 -1.33 -1.29 9.49
CA ALA A 124 -2.63 -1.62 10.04
C ALA A 124 -3.77 -1.25 9.08
N LEU A 125 -3.69 -0.07 8.45
CA LEU A 125 -4.61 0.36 7.39
C LEU A 125 -4.58 -0.61 6.19
N MET A 126 -3.40 -1.03 5.74
CA MET A 126 -3.26 -1.99 4.63
C MET A 126 -3.93 -3.34 4.92
N PHE A 127 -3.71 -3.90 6.10
CA PHE A 127 -4.34 -5.18 6.45
C PHE A 127 -5.84 -5.03 6.72
N ARG A 128 -6.27 -3.92 7.32
CA ARG A 128 -7.69 -3.61 7.51
C ARG A 128 -8.41 -3.39 6.18
N PHE A 129 -7.79 -2.69 5.23
CA PHE A 129 -8.27 -2.57 3.86
C PHE A 129 -8.50 -3.96 3.26
N ALA A 130 -7.51 -4.85 3.38
CA ALA A 130 -7.60 -6.18 2.80
C ALA A 130 -8.75 -7.01 3.43
N GLU A 131 -8.95 -6.90 4.74
CA GLU A 131 -10.08 -7.50 5.47
C GLU A 131 -11.42 -6.93 4.96
N LEU A 132 -11.54 -5.60 4.84
CA LEU A 132 -12.74 -4.92 4.34
C LEU A 132 -13.08 -5.29 2.89
N ARG A 133 -12.08 -5.64 2.08
CA ARG A 133 -12.25 -6.09 0.69
C ARG A 133 -12.40 -7.60 0.55
N GLY A 134 -12.40 -8.37 1.64
CA GLY A 134 -12.47 -9.83 1.60
C GLY A 134 -11.28 -10.46 0.85
N ALA A 135 -10.12 -9.82 0.87
CA ALA A 135 -8.95 -10.27 0.15
C ALA A 135 -8.35 -11.53 0.81
N THR A 136 -7.94 -12.49 -0.01
CA THR A 136 -7.23 -13.71 0.39
C THR A 136 -5.71 -13.58 0.23
N ALA A 137 -5.24 -12.60 -0.55
CA ALA A 137 -3.82 -12.31 -0.75
C ALA A 137 -3.55 -10.84 -1.10
N LEU A 138 -2.43 -10.30 -0.60
CA LEU A 138 -1.84 -9.05 -1.06
C LEU A 138 -0.58 -9.33 -1.86
N VAL A 139 -0.49 -8.83 -3.08
CA VAL A 139 0.67 -8.92 -3.96
C VAL A 139 1.45 -7.61 -3.90
N ALA A 140 2.77 -7.68 -3.92
CA ALA A 140 3.60 -6.48 -4.00
C ALA A 140 4.92 -6.75 -4.73
N LEU A 141 5.39 -5.71 -5.41
CA LEU A 141 6.81 -5.52 -5.70
C LEU A 141 7.48 -4.93 -4.46
N ALA A 142 8.47 -5.62 -3.93
CA ALA A 142 9.10 -5.32 -2.65
C ALA A 142 10.62 -5.28 -2.78
N ASP A 143 11.27 -4.34 -2.09
CA ASP A 143 12.69 -4.47 -1.82
C ASP A 143 12.96 -5.53 -0.73
N LEU A 144 14.22 -5.93 -0.59
CA LEU A 144 14.62 -6.93 0.40
C LEU A 144 14.52 -6.43 1.85
N SER A 145 14.46 -5.12 2.07
CA SER A 145 14.30 -4.56 3.41
C SER A 145 12.86 -4.76 3.91
N TYR A 146 11.88 -4.61 3.03
CA TYR A 146 10.48 -4.82 3.32
C TYR A 146 10.18 -6.30 3.64
N GLU A 147 10.72 -7.22 2.84
CA GLU A 147 10.57 -8.65 3.14
C GLU A 147 11.16 -9.03 4.50
N ARG A 148 12.37 -8.53 4.82
CA ARG A 148 12.97 -8.75 6.16
C ARG A 148 12.11 -8.16 7.27
N PHE A 149 11.48 -7.02 7.05
CA PHE A 149 10.55 -6.43 8.02
C PHE A 149 9.35 -7.33 8.27
N LEU A 150 8.71 -7.85 7.22
CA LEU A 150 7.58 -8.77 7.34
C LEU A 150 7.97 -10.04 8.11
N THR A 151 9.11 -10.64 7.77
CA THR A 151 9.65 -11.81 8.49
C THR A 151 9.85 -11.51 9.98
N ARG A 152 10.43 -10.36 10.34
CA ARG A 152 10.60 -9.96 11.76
C ARG A 152 9.27 -9.77 12.49
N MET A 153 8.21 -9.46 11.76
CA MET A 153 6.88 -9.30 12.31
C MET A 153 6.10 -10.62 12.40
N ASP A 154 6.74 -11.75 12.08
CA ASP A 154 6.13 -13.08 11.93
C ASP A 154 5.05 -13.11 10.83
N ILE A 155 5.24 -12.28 9.80
CA ILE A 155 4.38 -12.24 8.63
C ILE A 155 4.99 -13.11 7.53
N ARG A 156 4.31 -14.20 7.19
CA ARG A 156 4.75 -15.13 6.13
C ARG A 156 4.44 -14.56 4.76
N THR A 157 5.41 -14.62 3.86
CA THR A 157 5.27 -14.24 2.46
C THR A 157 5.59 -15.42 1.54
N ARG A 158 5.08 -15.38 0.30
CA ARG A 158 5.43 -16.32 -0.76
C ARG A 158 5.98 -15.55 -1.94
N ARG A 159 7.27 -15.73 -2.24
CA ARG A 159 7.88 -15.14 -3.44
C ARG A 159 7.25 -15.71 -4.71
N TYR A 160 7.21 -14.90 -5.77
CA TYR A 160 6.90 -15.36 -7.12
C TYR A 160 8.14 -15.82 -7.87
N GLY A 161 9.32 -15.35 -7.47
CA GLY A 161 10.62 -15.68 -8.07
C GLY A 161 11.78 -15.11 -7.23
N PRO A 162 13.04 -15.31 -7.67
CA PRO A 162 14.19 -14.74 -6.99
C PRO A 162 14.24 -13.20 -7.13
N PRO A 163 14.91 -12.49 -6.20
CA PRO A 163 15.15 -11.05 -6.35
C PRO A 163 15.98 -10.75 -7.61
N GLN A 164 15.67 -9.63 -8.27
CA GLN A 164 16.38 -9.15 -9.47
C GLN A 164 16.59 -7.64 -9.40
N VAL A 165 17.57 -7.15 -10.16
CA VAL A 165 17.75 -5.70 -10.36
C VAL A 165 16.67 -5.22 -11.32
N ILE A 166 15.86 -4.25 -10.87
CA ILE A 166 14.71 -3.72 -11.62
C ILE A 166 14.96 -2.32 -12.19
N GLY A 167 16.11 -1.72 -11.89
CA GLY A 167 16.47 -0.39 -12.34
C GLY A 167 17.59 0.20 -11.48
N ASN A 168 17.79 1.51 -11.60
CA ASN A 168 18.74 2.27 -10.80
C ASN A 168 18.05 3.49 -10.18
N ASP A 169 18.53 3.96 -9.03
CA ASP A 169 18.12 5.26 -8.49
C ASP A 169 18.81 6.42 -9.21
N ARG A 170 18.47 7.66 -8.84
CA ARG A 170 19.11 8.88 -9.41
C ARG A 170 20.62 8.96 -9.24
N MET A 171 21.22 8.18 -8.35
CA MET A 171 22.67 8.11 -8.11
C MET A 171 23.32 6.96 -8.87
N GLY A 172 22.57 6.22 -9.71
CA GLY A 172 23.06 5.07 -10.46
C GLY A 172 23.20 3.79 -9.63
N ARG A 173 22.67 3.75 -8.40
CA ARG A 173 22.74 2.55 -7.55
C ARG A 173 21.66 1.56 -7.97
N PRO A 174 21.97 0.25 -8.09
CA PRO A 174 21.01 -0.75 -8.50
C PRO A 174 19.88 -0.91 -7.47
N LEU A 175 18.65 -0.93 -7.97
CA LEU A 175 17.44 -1.21 -7.21
C LEU A 175 17.12 -2.70 -7.34
N THR A 176 17.34 -3.46 -6.28
CA THR A 176 16.98 -4.88 -6.21
C THR A 176 15.60 -5.06 -5.59
N ALA A 177 14.71 -5.73 -6.32
CA ALA A 177 13.36 -6.03 -5.85
C ALA A 177 12.97 -7.48 -6.16
N LEU A 178 11.92 -7.95 -5.49
CA LEU A 178 11.27 -9.22 -5.74
C LEU A 178 9.76 -9.01 -5.78
N ALA A 179 9.05 -9.89 -6.47
CA ALA A 179 7.60 -9.97 -6.37
C ALA A 179 7.22 -11.03 -5.34
N GLY A 180 6.31 -10.69 -4.44
CA GLY A 180 5.82 -11.59 -3.40
C GLY A 180 4.34 -11.40 -3.11
N GLU A 181 3.75 -12.34 -2.37
CA GLU A 181 2.42 -12.18 -1.80
C GLU A 181 2.40 -12.48 -0.30
N ILE A 182 1.49 -11.82 0.41
CA ILE A 182 1.09 -12.13 1.78
C ILE A 182 -0.26 -12.85 1.70
N PRO A 183 -0.33 -14.16 1.98
CA PRO A 183 -1.61 -14.86 2.15
C PRO A 183 -2.30 -14.38 3.44
N LEU A 184 -3.60 -14.07 3.35
CA LEU A 184 -4.40 -13.46 4.43
C LEU A 184 -5.33 -14.42 5.17
N GLY A 185 -5.28 -15.72 4.86
CA GLY A 185 -6.08 -16.72 5.56
C GLY A 185 -5.73 -16.79 7.07
N PRO A 186 -6.72 -17.00 7.97
CA PRO A 186 -6.48 -17.03 9.43
C PRO A 186 -5.41 -18.03 9.88
N ALA A 187 -5.31 -19.19 9.22
CA ALA A 187 -4.28 -20.20 9.51
C ALA A 187 -2.93 -19.91 8.83
N ALA A 188 -2.91 -18.98 7.86
CA ALA A 188 -1.73 -18.72 7.04
C ALA A 188 -0.75 -17.76 7.72
N ASN A 189 -1.22 -16.85 8.57
CA ASN A 189 -0.43 -15.70 8.97
C ASN A 189 -0.82 -15.09 10.34
N PRO A 190 -0.43 -15.72 11.48
CA PRO A 190 -0.80 -15.24 12.81
C PRO A 190 -0.18 -13.88 13.16
N GLY A 191 0.96 -13.51 12.55
CA GLY A 191 1.60 -12.20 12.74
C GLY A 191 0.76 -11.00 12.29
N LEU A 192 -0.34 -11.24 11.55
CA LEU A 192 -1.27 -10.20 11.11
C LEU A 192 -2.18 -9.70 12.23
N THR A 193 -2.48 -10.53 13.24
CA THR A 193 -3.49 -10.23 14.29
C THR A 193 -3.25 -8.88 14.94
N LYS A 194 -2.00 -8.58 15.33
CA LYS A 194 -1.63 -7.29 15.96
C LYS A 194 -1.90 -6.06 15.08
N PHE A 195 -1.81 -6.21 13.75
CA PHE A 195 -2.10 -5.13 12.81
C PHE A 195 -3.59 -5.02 12.52
N LEU A 196 -4.29 -6.15 12.44
CA LEU A 196 -5.75 -6.17 12.30
C LEU A 196 -6.44 -5.55 13.52
N ASP A 197 -6.00 -5.90 14.73
CA ASP A 197 -6.55 -5.34 15.96
C ASP A 197 -6.31 -3.83 16.05
N LEU A 198 -5.14 -3.37 15.61
CA LEU A 198 -4.85 -1.95 15.50
C LEU A 198 -5.71 -1.27 14.42
N GLY A 199 -5.85 -1.90 13.25
CA GLY A 199 -6.61 -1.36 12.12
C GLY A 199 -8.11 -1.30 12.39
N ARG A 200 -8.65 -2.19 13.24
CA ARG A 200 -10.04 -2.15 13.71
C ARG A 200 -10.33 -0.99 14.65
N GLN A 201 -9.30 -0.42 15.29
CA GLN A 201 -9.40 0.78 16.13
C GLN A 201 -9.18 2.07 15.32
N LEU A 202 -8.70 1.97 14.08
CA LEU A 202 -8.47 3.12 13.20
C LEU A 202 -9.80 3.57 12.60
N GLU A 203 -10.09 4.88 12.69
CA GLU A 203 -11.20 5.48 11.96
C GLU A 203 -10.92 5.44 10.46
N ILE A 204 -11.79 4.79 9.70
CA ILE A 204 -11.66 4.64 8.24
C ILE A 204 -12.96 5.11 7.58
N HIS A 205 -12.87 6.18 6.81
CA HIS A 205 -13.93 6.60 5.91
C HIS A 205 -13.74 5.93 4.53
N ASP A 206 -14.71 5.13 4.10
CA ASP A 206 -14.68 4.46 2.80
C ASP A 206 -15.65 5.12 1.81
N ALA A 207 -15.12 6.05 1.02
CA ALA A 207 -15.89 6.77 0.00
C ALA A 207 -16.22 5.90 -1.21
N SER A 208 -15.51 4.76 -1.42
CA SER A 208 -15.78 3.86 -2.55
C SER A 208 -17.15 3.16 -2.48
N HIS A 209 -17.83 3.27 -1.32
CA HIS A 209 -19.17 2.77 -1.06
C HIS A 209 -19.38 1.27 -1.35
N VAL A 210 -18.30 0.47 -1.43
CA VAL A 210 -18.38 -0.99 -1.63
C VAL A 210 -19.13 -1.70 -0.50
N LEU A 211 -19.29 -1.06 0.67
CA LEU A 211 -20.00 -1.61 1.84
C LEU A 211 -21.24 -0.81 2.27
N GLY A 212 -21.76 0.11 1.44
CA GLY A 212 -22.70 1.12 1.94
C GLY A 212 -22.03 2.04 2.98
N ARG A 213 -22.75 3.02 3.54
CA ARG A 213 -22.20 3.92 4.58
C ARG A 213 -21.86 3.13 5.84
N SER A 214 -20.69 2.53 5.89
CA SER A 214 -20.06 2.11 7.14
C SER A 214 -19.14 3.25 7.58
N SER A 215 -19.73 4.40 7.90
CA SER A 215 -19.13 5.23 8.94
C SER A 215 -19.30 4.43 10.22
N ILE A 216 -18.22 3.94 10.81
CA ILE A 216 -18.25 3.50 12.21
C ILE A 216 -17.73 4.67 13.04
N PRO A 217 -18.62 5.48 13.64
CA PRO A 217 -18.26 6.26 14.81
C PRO A 217 -19.14 5.89 16.02
N ALA A 218 -18.50 5.74 17.17
CA ALA A 218 -18.58 6.77 18.21
C ALA A 218 -17.19 6.92 18.84
#